data_AF-A0A8T3Y049-F1
#
_entry.id   AF-A0A8T3Y049-F1
#
_cell.length_a   1.000
_cell.length_b   1.000
_cell.length_c   1.000
_cell.angle_alpha   90.00
_cell.angle_beta   90.00
_cell.angle_gamma   90.00
#
_symmetry.space_group_name_H-M   'P 1'
#
loop_
_entity.id
_entity.type
_entity.pdbx_description
1 polymer ?
#
loop_
_entity_poly.entity_id
_entity_poly.type
_entity_poly.pdbx_seq_one_letter_code
_entity_poly.pdbx_strand_id
1 'polypeptide(L)'
;MASVWLTVIAIIIIVVVVMKISSEKQAWALRIVMILFIFIMLTIGYIYAKNSPRIDGISEVVDFGKTYFVWLGNAFGNVKETTGYLGKQDWSVEGNKTKN
;
A
#
# COMPACT_ATOMS: atom_id res chain seq x y z
N MET A 1 4.93 -15.75 -16.20
CA MET A 1 3.80 -14.79 -16.34
C MET A 1 2.46 -15.38 -15.88
N ALA A 2 2.08 -16.60 -16.29
CA ALA A 2 0.84 -17.25 -15.81
C ALA A 2 0.78 -17.49 -14.29
N SER A 3 1.92 -17.74 -13.63
CA SER A 3 1.99 -17.95 -12.17
C SER A 3 1.56 -16.73 -11.36
N VAL A 4 1.93 -15.52 -11.79
CA VAL A 4 1.60 -14.26 -11.09
C VAL A 4 0.10 -14.01 -11.12
N TRP A 5 -0.54 -14.23 -12.27
CA TRP A 5 -2.00 -14.09 -12.41
C TRP A 5 -2.76 -15.11 -11.55
N LEU A 6 -2.24 -16.33 -11.42
CA LEU A 6 -2.78 -17.36 -10.53
C LEU A 6 -2.69 -16.95 -9.05
N THR A 7 -1.56 -16.39 -8.62
CA THR A 7 -1.40 -15.86 -7.26
C THR A 7 -2.36 -14.71 -6.98
N VAL A 8 -2.53 -13.79 -7.94
CA VAL A 8 -3.48 -12.67 -7.83
C VAL A 8 -4.91 -13.18 -7.67
N ILE A 9 -5.32 -14.17 -8.48
CA ILE A 9 -6.66 -14.79 -8.40
C ILE A 9 -6.85 -15.48 -7.04
N ALA A 10 -5.85 -16.22 -6.55
CA ALA A 10 -5.92 -16.88 -5.25
C ALA A 10 -6.10 -15.89 -4.09
N ILE A 11 -5.41 -14.75 -4.13
CA ILE A 11 -5.56 -13.67 -3.13
C ILE A 11 -6.97 -13.10 -3.17
N ILE A 12 -7.51 -12.82 -4.36
CA ILE A 12 -8.87 -12.30 -4.53
C ILE A 12 -9.92 -13.27 -3.95
N ILE A 13 -9.75 -14.57 -4.15
CA ILE A 13 -10.65 -15.59 -3.60
C ILE A 13 -10.62 -15.60 -2.07
N ILE A 14 -9.43 -15.57 -1.46
CA ILE A 14 -9.27 -15.54 0.00
C ILE A 14 -9.95 -14.30 0.60
N VAL A 15 -9.75 -13.14 -0.03
CA VAL A 15 -10.38 -11.85 0.33
C VAL A 15 -11.91 -11.98 0.34
N VAL A 16 -12.50 -12.51 -0.74
CA VAL A 16 -13.96 -12.67 -0.84
C VAL A 16 -14.51 -13.64 0.22
N VAL A 17 -13.80 -14.74 0.50
CA VAL A 17 -14.19 -15.71 1.54
C VAL A 17 -14.20 -15.06 2.92
N VAL A 18 -13.17 -14.29 3.26
CA VAL A 18 -13.08 -13.58 4.55
C VAL A 18 -14.19 -12.53 4.69
N MET A 19 -14.53 -11.81 3.61
CA MET A 19 -15.66 -10.86 3.63
C MET A 19 -16.99 -11.55 3.92
N LYS A 20 -17.19 -12.77 3.39
CA LYS A 20 -18.44 -13.54 3.56
C LYS A 20 -18.62 -14.08 4.98
N ILE A 21 -17.53 -14.34 5.70
CA ILE A 21 -17.55 -14.88 7.08
C ILE A 21 -17.71 -13.77 8.14
N SER A 22 -17.38 -12.53 7.78
CA SER A 22 -17.36 -11.38 8.69
C SER A 22 -18.76 -10.88 9.09
N SER A 23 -19.07 -10.82 10.39
CA SER A 23 -20.30 -10.20 10.92
C SER A 23 -20.28 -8.66 10.83
N GLU A 24 -21.44 -7.98 10.76
CA GLU A 24 -21.53 -6.53 10.46
C GLU A 24 -20.74 -5.59 11.39
N LYS A 25 -20.63 -5.91 12.69
CA LYS A 25 -19.86 -5.08 13.64
C LYS A 25 -18.34 -5.24 13.50
N GLN A 26 -17.88 -6.37 12.98
CA GLN A 26 -16.46 -6.61 12.68
C GLN A 26 -16.13 -6.36 11.20
N ALA A 27 -17.16 -6.16 10.35
CA ALA A 27 -17.00 -5.98 8.91
C ALA A 27 -16.12 -4.79 8.53
N TRP A 28 -16.17 -3.69 9.28
CA TRP A 28 -15.27 -2.56 9.03
C TRP A 28 -13.81 -2.88 9.37
N ALA A 29 -13.55 -3.49 10.52
CA ALA A 29 -12.20 -3.90 10.89
C ALA A 29 -11.64 -4.94 9.91
N LEU A 30 -12.44 -5.94 9.54
CA LEU A 30 -12.08 -6.97 8.54
C LEU A 30 -11.83 -6.36 7.16
N ARG A 31 -12.63 -5.40 6.71
CA ARG A 31 -12.39 -4.67 5.45
C ARG A 31 -11.08 -3.89 5.49
N ILE A 32 -10.80 -3.16 6.56
CA ILE A 32 -9.56 -2.39 6.70
C ILE A 32 -8.35 -3.32 6.72
N VAL A 33 -8.39 -4.39 7.53
CA VAL A 33 -7.31 -5.39 7.59
C VAL A 33 -7.07 -6.05 6.24
N MET A 34 -8.14 -6.33 5.49
CA MET A 34 -8.07 -6.93 4.17
C MET A 34 -7.45 -5.99 3.13
N ILE A 35 -7.84 -4.72 3.13
CA ILE A 35 -7.22 -3.69 2.29
C ILE A 35 -5.73 -3.57 2.65
N LEU A 36 -5.41 -3.53 3.95
CA LEU A 36 -4.02 -3.47 4.42
C LEU A 36 -3.23 -4.69 3.99
N PHE A 37 -3.83 -5.88 4.06
CA PHE A 37 -3.20 -7.14 3.67
C PHE A 37 -2.89 -7.17 2.17
N ILE A 38 -3.86 -6.79 1.32
CA ILE A 38 -3.66 -6.69 -0.13
C ILE A 38 -2.56 -5.67 -0.44
N PHE A 39 -2.59 -4.51 0.21
CA PHE A 39 -1.58 -3.47 0.07
C PHE A 39 -0.18 -3.99 0.44
N ILE A 40 -0.05 -4.68 1.58
CA ILE A 40 1.24 -5.26 2.02
C ILE A 40 1.71 -6.32 1.01
N MET A 41 0.84 -7.23 0.56
CA MET A 41 1.23 -8.25 -0.43
C MET A 41 1.71 -7.64 -1.75
N LEU A 42 0.99 -6.66 -2.29
CA LEU A 42 1.35 -6.00 -3.54
C LEU A 42 2.68 -5.24 -3.41
N THR A 43 2.88 -4.53 -2.30
CA THR A 43 4.11 -3.76 -2.06
C THR A 43 5.32 -4.66 -1.82
N ILE A 44 5.16 -5.76 -1.06
CA ILE A 44 6.20 -6.79 -0.92
C ILE A 44 6.54 -7.39 -2.28
N GLY A 45 5.54 -7.76 -3.08
CA GLY A 45 5.73 -8.31 -4.42
C GLY A 45 6.48 -7.35 -5.35
N TYR A 46 6.15 -6.06 -5.31
CA TYR A 46 6.87 -5.02 -6.05
C TYR A 46 8.33 -4.90 -5.62
N ILE A 47 8.60 -4.85 -4.30
CA ILE A 47 9.95 -4.76 -3.75
C ILE A 47 10.77 -5.99 -4.10
N TYR A 48 10.15 -7.17 -4.05
CA TYR A 48 10.78 -8.43 -4.44
C TYR A 48 11.14 -8.44 -5.93
N ALA A 49 10.22 -8.06 -6.81
CA ALA A 49 10.46 -7.98 -8.25
C ALA A 49 11.56 -6.95 -8.60
N LYS A 50 11.61 -5.83 -7.87
CA LYS A 50 12.58 -4.75 -8.12
C LYS A 50 13.99 -5.11 -7.66
N ASN A 51 14.13 -5.76 -6.49
CA ASN A 51 15.44 -6.00 -5.88
C ASN A 51 15.95 -7.43 -6.13
N SER A 52 15.11 -8.34 -6.64
CA SER A 52 15.44 -9.75 -6.89
C SER A 52 16.30 -10.39 -5.78
N PRO A 53 15.88 -10.25 -4.50
CA PRO A 53 16.67 -10.73 -3.37
C PRO A 53 16.75 -12.26 -3.39
N ARG A 54 17.94 -12.80 -3.12
CA ARG A 54 18.07 -14.23 -2.82
C ARG A 54 17.59 -14.45 -1.40
N ILE A 55 16.55 -15.26 -1.23
CA ILE A 55 16.01 -15.62 0.09
C ILE A 55 16.34 -17.10 0.31
N ASP A 56 17.61 -17.36 0.60
CA ASP A 56 18.14 -18.71 0.79
C ASP A 56 18.22 -19.11 2.28
N GLY A 57 17.97 -18.17 3.19
CA GLY A 57 18.06 -18.37 4.63
C GLY A 57 17.35 -17.30 5.46
N ILE A 58 17.41 -17.47 6.78
CA ILE A 58 16.72 -16.59 7.75
C ILE A 58 17.35 -15.19 7.77
N SER A 59 18.67 -15.08 7.56
CA SER A 59 19.36 -13.78 7.53
C SER A 59 18.86 -12.92 6.37
N GLU A 60 18.67 -13.54 5.22
CA GLU A 60 18.23 -12.92 3.98
C GLU A 60 16.77 -12.45 4.07
N VAL A 61 15.91 -13.20 4.80
CA VAL A 61 14.54 -12.76 5.13
C VAL A 61 14.57 -11.49 5.98
N VAL A 62 15.45 -11.42 6.98
CA VAL A 62 15.59 -10.24 7.84
C VAL A 62 16.08 -9.03 7.05
N ASP A 63 17.07 -9.23 6.18
CA ASP A 63 17.61 -8.15 5.35
C ASP A 63 16.62 -7.67 4.27
N PHE A 64 15.84 -8.58 3.70
CA PHE A 64 14.71 -8.22 2.85
C PHE A 64 13.66 -7.43 3.63
N GLY A 65 13.35 -7.84 4.85
CA GLY A 65 12.44 -7.11 5.75
C GLY A 65 12.92 -5.69 6.01
N LYS A 66 14.21 -5.49 6.32
CA LYS A 66 14.80 -4.14 6.47
C LYS A 66 14.61 -3.32 5.19
N THR A 67 14.88 -3.91 4.04
CA THR A 67 14.73 -3.24 2.74
C THR A 67 13.28 -2.79 2.50
N TYR A 68 12.31 -3.66 2.83
CA TYR A 68 10.89 -3.32 2.77
C TYR A 68 10.53 -2.14 3.68
N PHE A 69 10.98 -2.16 4.95
CA PHE A 69 10.69 -1.08 5.90
C PHE A 69 11.38 0.25 5.54
N VAL A 70 12.60 0.22 4.98
CA VAL A 70 13.28 1.41 4.47
C VAL A 70 12.49 2.01 3.30
N TRP A 71 12.05 1.19 2.36
CA TRP A 71 11.20 1.66 1.26
C TRP A 71 9.87 2.23 1.77
N LEU A 72 9.24 1.57 2.74
CA LEU A 72 8.00 2.03 3.36
C LEU A 72 8.19 3.39 4.04
N GLY A 73 9.29 3.56 4.79
CA GLY A 73 9.66 4.84 5.41
C GLY A 73 9.85 5.96 4.39
N ASN A 74 10.53 5.68 3.27
CA ASN A 74 10.69 6.64 2.17
C ASN A 74 9.35 6.98 1.50
N ALA A 75 8.46 6.00 1.32
CA ALA A 75 7.12 6.24 0.79
C ALA A 75 6.33 7.20 1.67
N PHE A 76 6.35 7.01 3.00
CA PHE A 76 5.71 7.94 3.94
C PHE A 76 6.38 9.32 3.97
N GLY A 77 7.71 9.38 3.81
CA GLY A 77 8.44 10.64 3.66
C GLY A 77 7.95 11.45 2.46
N ASN A 78 7.82 10.80 1.30
CA ASN A 78 7.33 11.43 0.06
C ASN A 78 5.86 11.88 0.18
N VAL A 79 5.01 11.09 0.86
CA VAL A 79 3.62 11.47 1.14
C VAL A 79 3.58 12.72 2.02
N LYS A 80 4.41 12.79 3.06
CA LYS A 80 4.50 13.98 3.93
C LYS A 80 4.95 15.21 3.15
N GLU A 81 5.94 15.07 2.27
CA GLU A 81 6.40 16.17 1.41
C GLU A 81 5.30 16.65 0.47
N THR A 82 4.60 15.72 -0.20
CA THR A 82 3.49 16.04 -1.11
C THR A 82 2.33 16.70 -0.37
N THR A 83 1.97 16.20 0.80
CA THR A 83 0.88 16.76 1.62
C THR A 83 1.27 18.13 2.18
N GLY A 84 2.54 18.31 2.57
CA GLY A 84 3.10 19.58 3.01
C GLY A 84 3.20 20.61 1.87
N TYR A 85 3.48 20.16 0.65
CA TYR A 85 3.44 20.99 -0.55
C TYR A 85 2.00 21.49 -0.83
N LEU A 86 1.02 20.59 -0.81
CA LEU A 86 -0.39 20.94 -0.98
C LEU A 86 -0.89 21.91 0.10
N GLY A 87 -0.47 21.76 1.35
CA GLY A 87 -0.87 22.69 2.42
C GLY A 87 -0.17 24.06 2.37
N LYS A 88 0.99 24.15 1.71
CA LYS A 88 1.71 25.41 1.47
C LYS A 88 1.30 26.10 0.18
N GLN A 89 0.58 25.39 -0.69
CA GLN A 89 0.01 25.97 -1.88
C GLN A 89 -1.06 26.96 -1.43
N ASP A 90 -0.97 28.22 -1.88
CA ASP A 90 -1.97 29.23 -1.55
C ASP A 90 -3.23 28.92 -2.35
N TRP A 91 -4.24 28.31 -1.71
CA TRP A 91 -5.53 27.99 -2.34
C TRP A 91 -6.40 29.23 -2.53
N SER A 92 -5.80 30.43 -2.47
CA SER A 92 -6.45 31.69 -2.78
C SER A 92 -6.95 31.64 -4.21
N VAL A 93 -8.25 31.35 -4.35
CA VAL A 93 -9.00 31.74 -5.53
C VAL A 93 -8.91 33.25 -5.55
N GLU A 94 -8.10 33.82 -6.45
CA GLU A 94 -8.19 35.23 -6.78
C GLU A 94 -9.63 35.50 -7.22
N GLY A 95 -10.45 35.89 -6.25
CA GLY A 95 -11.80 36.36 -6.47
C GLY A 95 -11.64 37.59 -7.35
N ASN A 96 -11.90 37.38 -8.64
CA ASN A 96 -11.93 38.40 -9.66
C ASN A 96 -12.90 39.48 -9.18
N LYS A 97 -12.39 40.50 -8.50
CA LYS A 97 -13.14 41.68 -8.10
C LYS A 97 -13.47 42.40 -9.40
N THR A 98 -14.65 42.13 -9.93
CA THR A 98 -15.33 42.98 -10.89
C THR A 98 -15.28 44.40 -10.36
N LYS A 99 -14.40 45.21 -10.97
CA LYS A 99 -14.38 46.66 -10.78
C LYS A 99 -15.67 47.21 -11.38
N ASN A 100 -16.55 47.72 -10.51
CA ASN A 100 -17.56 48.72 -10.86
C ASN A 100 -16.87 50.02 -11.26
#